data_AF-A0A1G5D134-F1
#
_entry.id   AF-A0A1G5D134-F1
#
_cell.length_a   1.000
_cell.length_b   1.000
_cell.length_c   1.000
_cell.angle_alpha   90.00
_cell.angle_beta   90.00
_cell.angle_gamma   90.00
#
_symmetry.space_group_name_H-M   'P 1'
#
loop_
_entity.id
_entity.type
_entity.pdbx_description
1 polymer ?
#
loop_
_entity_poly.entity_id
_entity_poly.type
_entity_poly.pdbx_seq_one_letter_code
_entity_poly.pdbx_strand_id
1 'polypeptide(L)'
;MKNIRFYEAEKYKTAEYEMVEKNIYKTFEVNEDDEDSLALQGVSDKGFADSLKKKEGWKQGTGDFLETMLVLTYEGKTYYRDMDNVDTEDDVVFENMNDPENPNEIFVTSIVFEAEPELGENEPSDEMISQYPLEDILDEYYVYVSDDYPEKNASDKVNSYIEFASEDIEDIRKLLGILGKHVYNKPEGEYVMLKVE
;
A
#
# COMPACT_ATOMS: atom_id res chain seq x y z
N MET A 1 -15.22 12.95 8.25
CA MET A 1 -14.43 12.16 9.20
C MET A 1 -14.18 13.05 10.38
N LYS A 2 -14.88 12.79 11.48
CA LYS A 2 -14.75 13.56 12.73
C LYS A 2 -14.22 12.69 13.86
N ASN A 3 -13.93 13.35 14.98
CA ASN A 3 -13.45 12.70 16.20
C ASN A 3 -12.24 11.78 15.95
N ILE A 4 -11.37 12.20 15.03
CA ILE A 4 -10.21 11.44 14.60
C ILE A 4 -9.23 11.32 15.76
N ARG A 5 -8.93 10.08 16.14
CA ARG A 5 -8.06 9.74 17.26
C ARG A 5 -7.06 8.70 16.83
N PHE A 6 -5.92 8.67 17.51
CA PHE A 6 -4.99 7.55 17.37
C PHE A 6 -5.65 6.25 17.84
N TYR A 7 -5.49 5.19 17.06
CA TYR A 7 -5.88 3.84 17.43
C TYR A 7 -4.64 3.00 17.73
N GLU A 8 -4.47 2.62 18.99
CA GLU A 8 -3.42 1.69 19.40
C GLU A 8 -3.85 0.26 19.06
N ALA A 9 -3.52 -0.19 17.85
CA ALA A 9 -3.84 -1.53 17.40
C ALA A 9 -3.08 -2.59 18.22
N GLU A 10 -3.73 -3.73 18.52
CA GLU A 10 -3.09 -4.80 19.31
C GLU A 10 -1.84 -5.37 18.63
N LYS A 11 -1.79 -5.36 17.29
CA LYS A 11 -0.63 -5.80 16.50
C LYS A 11 0.63 -4.98 16.79
N TYR A 12 0.50 -3.72 17.19
CA TYR A 12 1.64 -2.88 17.58
C TYR A 12 2.37 -3.35 18.85
N LYS A 13 1.80 -4.31 19.59
CA LYS A 13 2.43 -4.92 20.77
C LYS A 13 3.28 -6.14 20.44
N THR A 14 3.29 -6.60 19.19
CA THR A 14 4.12 -7.73 18.75
C THR A 14 5.56 -7.27 18.49
N ALA A 15 6.47 -8.22 18.30
CA ALA A 15 7.87 -7.91 17.98
C ALA A 15 8.09 -7.45 16.54
N GLU A 16 7.06 -7.52 15.69
CA GLU A 16 7.12 -7.12 14.27
C GLU A 16 7.05 -5.59 14.11
N TYR A 17 6.49 -4.90 15.11
CA TYR A 17 6.34 -3.46 15.09
C TYR A 17 7.26 -2.79 16.10
N GLU A 18 8.06 -1.83 15.65
CA GLU A 18 8.92 -0.99 16.49
C GLU A 18 8.36 0.42 16.56
N MET A 19 7.97 0.91 17.74
CA MET A 19 7.60 2.32 17.90
C MET A 19 8.84 3.20 17.75
N VAL A 20 8.94 3.92 16.63
CA VAL A 20 10.05 4.82 16.33
C VAL A 20 9.77 6.25 16.78
N GLU A 21 8.50 6.66 16.76
CA GLU A 21 8.01 7.93 17.31
C GLU A 21 6.64 7.74 17.93
N LYS A 22 6.16 8.75 18.67
CA LYS A 22 4.82 8.69 19.26
C LYS A 22 3.78 8.47 18.15
N ASN A 23 3.05 7.36 18.25
CA ASN A 23 2.01 6.91 17.31
C ASN A 23 2.54 6.46 15.93
N ILE A 24 3.85 6.36 15.72
CA ILE A 24 4.45 5.89 14.47
C ILE A 24 5.23 4.62 14.74
N TYR A 25 4.90 3.58 14.00
CA TYR A 25 5.55 2.28 14.11
C TYR A 25 6.26 1.96 12.81
N LYS A 26 7.45 1.39 12.93
CA LYS A 26 8.20 0.83 11.82
C LYS A 26 7.91 -0.66 11.76
N THR A 27 7.66 -1.17 10.57
CA THR A 27 7.47 -2.60 10.29
C THR A 27 8.03 -2.91 8.91
N PHE A 28 7.90 -4.16 8.48
CA PHE A 28 8.23 -4.60 7.13
C PHE A 28 6.95 -4.98 6.40
N GLU A 29 6.86 -4.58 5.14
CA GLU A 29 5.74 -4.96 4.29
C GLU A 29 5.74 -6.46 4.07
N VAL A 30 4.59 -7.10 4.36
CA VAL A 30 4.38 -8.53 4.14
C VAL A 30 3.46 -8.65 2.94
N ASN A 31 4.05 -8.61 1.75
CA ASN A 31 3.33 -8.95 0.54
C ASN A 31 3.44 -10.47 0.36
N GLU A 32 2.34 -11.18 0.56
CA GLU A 32 2.27 -12.59 0.21
C GLU A 32 2.14 -12.68 -1.31
N ASP A 33 3.19 -13.16 -1.99
CA ASP A 33 3.03 -13.70 -3.33
C ASP A 33 2.19 -14.97 -3.19
N ASP A 34 0.92 -14.90 -3.57
CA ASP A 34 0.08 -16.08 -3.74
C ASP A 34 -0.08 -16.42 -5.24
N GLU A 35 -0.82 -17.48 -5.54
CA GLU A 35 -1.02 -17.93 -6.92
C GLU A 35 -1.77 -16.89 -7.78
N ASP A 36 -2.37 -15.86 -7.16
CA ASP A 36 -3.26 -14.87 -7.78
C ASP A 36 -2.65 -13.45 -7.83
N SER A 37 -1.46 -13.23 -7.27
CA SER A 37 -0.81 -11.90 -7.19
C SER A 37 0.67 -11.94 -7.57
N LEU A 38 1.08 -11.04 -8.47
CA LEU A 38 2.47 -10.86 -8.88
C LEU A 38 2.81 -9.37 -8.99
N ALA A 39 3.57 -8.86 -8.03
CA ALA A 39 4.06 -7.48 -8.03
C ALA A 39 5.47 -7.42 -8.66
N LEU A 40 5.59 -6.78 -9.82
CA LEU A 40 6.83 -6.70 -10.56
C LEU A 40 7.37 -5.27 -10.64
N GLN A 41 8.67 -5.12 -10.45
CA GLN A 41 9.40 -3.90 -10.75
C GLN A 41 10.49 -4.15 -11.78
N GLY A 42 10.77 -3.15 -12.61
CA GLY A 42 11.89 -3.22 -13.54
C GLY A 42 13.22 -3.22 -12.79
N VAL A 43 14.13 -4.12 -13.17
CA VAL A 43 15.50 -4.15 -12.62
C VAL A 43 16.18 -2.81 -12.92
N SER A 44 16.49 -2.07 -11.85
CA SER A 44 16.98 -0.68 -11.94
C SER A 44 18.41 -0.56 -12.50
N ASP A 45 19.27 -1.55 -12.23
CA ASP A 45 20.61 -1.63 -12.82
C ASP A 45 20.53 -2.12 -14.27
N LYS A 46 20.65 -1.19 -15.21
CA LYS A 46 20.62 -1.47 -16.66
C LYS A 46 21.70 -2.43 -17.11
N GLY A 47 22.91 -2.35 -16.55
CA GLY A 47 24.02 -3.22 -16.93
C GLY A 47 23.76 -4.66 -16.50
N PHE A 48 23.19 -4.83 -15.31
CA PHE A 48 22.76 -6.13 -14.81
C PHE A 48 21.57 -6.68 -15.61
N ALA A 49 20.54 -5.86 -15.87
CA ALA A 49 19.40 -6.25 -16.71
C ALA A 49 19.83 -6.71 -18.11
N ASP A 50 20.72 -5.98 -18.77
CA ASP A 50 21.28 -6.36 -20.07
C ASP A 50 22.10 -7.66 -20.01
N SER A 51 22.70 -7.96 -18.85
CA SER A 51 23.39 -9.22 -18.63
C SER A 51 22.42 -10.40 -18.49
N LEU A 52 21.26 -10.19 -17.85
CA LEU A 52 20.20 -11.17 -17.67
C LEU A 52 19.51 -11.51 -19.00
N LYS A 53 19.25 -10.52 -19.86
CA LYS A 53 18.67 -10.72 -21.21
C LYS A 53 19.48 -11.71 -22.05
N LYS A 54 20.80 -11.72 -21.88
CA LYS A 54 21.76 -12.58 -22.60
C LYS A 54 21.94 -13.96 -21.96
N LYS A 55 21.37 -14.21 -20.78
CA LYS A 55 21.44 -15.53 -20.14
C LYS A 55 20.57 -16.52 -20.89
N GLU A 56 21.05 -17.76 -20.97
CA GLU A 56 20.19 -18.87 -21.37
C GLU A 56 19.34 -19.36 -20.20
N GLY A 57 18.27 -20.11 -20.49
CA GLY A 57 17.43 -20.73 -19.47
C GLY A 57 16.13 -20.00 -19.16
N TRP A 58 15.83 -18.89 -19.85
CA TRP A 58 14.49 -18.31 -19.90
C TRP A 58 13.49 -19.35 -20.39
N LYS A 59 12.40 -19.54 -19.66
CA LYS A 59 11.31 -20.46 -20.00
C LYS A 59 9.99 -19.76 -19.84
N GLN A 60 9.02 -20.09 -20.68
CA GLN A 60 7.64 -19.63 -20.48
C GLN A 60 7.17 -20.04 -19.08
N GLY A 61 6.58 -19.11 -18.35
CA GLY A 61 6.01 -19.35 -17.04
C GLY A 61 4.73 -20.19 -17.12
N THR A 62 4.23 -20.60 -15.96
CA THR A 62 3.04 -21.44 -15.84
C THR A 62 2.04 -20.78 -14.91
N GLY A 63 0.74 -20.84 -15.26
CA GLY A 63 -0.33 -20.14 -14.53
C GLY A 63 -0.88 -18.98 -15.36
N ASP A 64 -2.09 -18.54 -15.02
CA ASP A 64 -2.86 -17.60 -15.83
C ASP A 64 -2.15 -16.24 -16.01
N PHE A 65 -1.35 -15.80 -15.02
CA PHE A 65 -0.59 -14.55 -15.09
C PHE A 65 0.77 -14.64 -15.81
N LEU A 66 1.29 -15.85 -15.97
CA LEU A 66 2.65 -16.07 -16.46
C LEU A 66 2.71 -16.65 -17.87
N GLU A 67 1.56 -16.89 -18.51
CA GLU A 67 1.51 -17.49 -19.85
C GLU A 67 2.17 -16.62 -20.93
N THR A 68 2.19 -15.30 -20.76
CA THR A 68 2.87 -14.34 -21.64
C THR A 68 4.26 -13.96 -21.14
N MET A 69 4.74 -14.56 -20.05
CA MET A 69 6.00 -14.18 -19.41
C MET A 69 7.07 -15.26 -19.60
N LEU A 70 8.30 -14.85 -19.89
CA LEU A 70 9.49 -15.65 -19.69
C LEU A 70 9.99 -15.49 -18.27
N VAL A 71 10.37 -16.60 -17.64
CA VAL A 71 10.87 -16.69 -16.27
C VAL A 71 12.30 -17.23 -16.27
N LEU A 72 13.16 -16.61 -15.46
CA LEU A 72 14.55 -17.04 -15.21
C LEU A 72 14.83 -17.01 -13.72
N THR A 73 15.27 -18.14 -13.16
CA THR A 73 15.88 -18.15 -11.82
C THR A 73 17.38 -17.97 -11.95
N TYR A 74 17.93 -16.93 -11.33
CA TYR A 74 19.35 -16.62 -11.32
C TYR A 74 19.78 -16.15 -9.93
N GLU A 75 20.83 -16.78 -9.39
CA GLU A 75 21.38 -16.46 -8.06
C GLU A 75 20.34 -16.48 -6.92
N GLY A 76 19.34 -17.36 -7.01
CA GLY A 76 18.30 -17.51 -5.99
C GLY A 76 17.10 -16.58 -6.17
N LYS A 77 17.16 -15.62 -7.10
CA LYS A 77 16.05 -14.72 -7.43
C LYS A 77 15.36 -15.13 -8.73
N THR A 78 14.09 -14.77 -8.87
CA THR A 78 13.29 -14.99 -10.08
C THR A 78 13.10 -13.69 -10.82
N TYR A 79 13.36 -13.73 -12.13
CA TYR A 79 13.23 -12.61 -13.05
C TYR A 79 12.23 -12.94 -14.14
N TYR A 80 11.59 -11.90 -14.67
CA TYR A 80 10.51 -12.00 -15.63
C TYR A 80 10.77 -11.09 -16.83
N ARG A 81 10.31 -11.50 -18.01
CA ARG A 81 10.28 -10.69 -19.23
C ARG A 81 8.99 -10.96 -19.97
N ASP A 82 8.43 -9.94 -20.60
CA ASP A 82 7.30 -10.12 -21.50
C ASP A 82 7.78 -10.80 -22.80
N MET A 83 7.14 -11.92 -23.16
CA MET A 83 7.45 -12.69 -24.36
C MET A 83 7.29 -11.88 -25.65
N ASP A 84 6.32 -10.95 -25.67
CA ASP A 84 6.01 -10.15 -26.85
C ASP A 84 7.01 -9.01 -27.07
N ASN A 85 7.78 -8.64 -26.03
CA ASN A 85 8.75 -7.56 -26.05
C ASN A 85 10.22 -8.04 -26.13
N VAL A 86 10.47 -9.34 -26.25
CA VAL A 86 11.84 -9.87 -26.36
C VAL A 86 12.56 -9.26 -27.56
N ASP A 87 13.76 -8.72 -27.33
CA ASP A 87 14.63 -8.07 -28.31
C ASP A 87 14.03 -6.79 -28.96
N THR A 88 12.98 -6.22 -28.38
CA THR A 88 12.43 -4.90 -28.76
C THR A 88 13.02 -3.78 -27.89
N GLU A 89 12.66 -2.53 -28.19
CA GLU A 89 13.03 -1.39 -27.34
C GLU A 89 12.34 -1.40 -25.96
N ASP A 90 11.24 -2.15 -25.84
CA ASP A 90 10.42 -2.31 -24.64
C ASP A 90 10.78 -3.59 -23.85
N ASP A 91 11.89 -4.26 -24.19
CA ASP A 91 12.37 -5.43 -23.47
C ASP A 91 12.85 -5.05 -22.06
N VAL A 92 11.98 -5.17 -21.07
CA VAL A 92 12.28 -4.91 -19.67
C VAL A 92 12.46 -6.22 -18.93
N VAL A 93 13.54 -6.31 -18.15
CA VAL A 93 13.70 -7.39 -17.18
C VAL A 93 13.08 -6.92 -15.87
N PHE A 94 12.12 -7.67 -15.39
CA PHE A 94 11.44 -7.43 -14.14
C PHE A 94 11.97 -8.38 -13.05
N GLU A 95 11.93 -7.93 -11.82
CA GLU A 95 12.09 -8.74 -10.62
C GLU A 95 10.85 -8.58 -9.73
N ASN A 96 10.64 -9.54 -8.84
CA ASN A 96 9.58 -9.42 -7.87
C ASN A 96 9.85 -8.23 -6.93
N MET A 97 8.85 -7.39 -6.69
CA MET A 97 8.92 -6.34 -5.68
C MET A 97 9.03 -6.93 -4.27
N ASN A 98 8.52 -8.14 -4.09
CA ASN A 98 8.51 -8.87 -2.85
C ASN A 98 9.78 -9.72 -2.77
N ASP A 99 10.81 -9.14 -2.16
CA ASP A 99 12.02 -9.87 -1.80
C ASP A 99 11.93 -10.29 -0.32
N PRO A 100 11.55 -11.54 0.01
CA PRO A 100 11.47 -11.97 1.39
C PRO A 100 12.83 -11.96 2.10
N GLU A 101 13.95 -11.92 1.36
CA GLU A 101 15.28 -11.74 1.95
C GLU A 101 15.59 -10.26 2.24
N ASN A 102 14.89 -9.33 1.58
CA ASN A 102 15.06 -7.88 1.74
C ASN A 102 13.68 -7.18 1.74
N PRO A 103 12.85 -7.40 2.77
CA PRO A 103 11.49 -6.85 2.79
C PRO A 103 11.52 -5.32 2.90
N ASN A 104 10.52 -4.67 2.32
CA ASN A 104 10.42 -3.21 2.32
C ASN A 104 10.13 -2.71 3.73
N GLU A 105 11.00 -1.84 4.25
CA GLU A 105 10.76 -1.14 5.52
C GLU A 105 9.71 -0.06 5.29
N ILE A 106 8.66 -0.06 6.11
CA ILE A 106 7.56 0.90 6.03
C ILE A 106 7.24 1.47 7.42
N PHE A 107 6.62 2.64 7.42
CA PHE A 107 6.11 3.32 8.61
C PHE A 107 4.59 3.30 8.59
N VAL A 108 3.98 2.95 9.72
CA VAL A 108 2.54 2.83 9.87
C VAL A 108 2.00 3.62 11.05
N THR A 109 0.76 4.06 10.92
CA THR A 109 -0.06 4.58 12.02
C THR A 109 -1.51 4.18 11.80
N SER A 110 -2.22 3.93 12.90
CA SER A 110 -3.65 3.67 12.87
C SER A 110 -4.45 4.79 13.48
N ILE A 111 -5.59 5.10 12.88
CA ILE A 111 -6.58 6.03 13.40
C ILE A 111 -7.93 5.37 13.58
N VAL A 112 -8.76 6.01 14.39
CA VAL A 112 -10.18 5.74 14.51
C VAL A 112 -10.95 7.05 14.32
N PHE A 113 -12.05 7.01 13.57
CA PHE A 113 -12.88 8.17 13.28
C PHE A 113 -14.36 7.79 13.20
N GLU A 114 -15.23 8.80 13.22
CA GLU A 114 -16.67 8.63 12.96
C GLU A 114 -16.98 9.13 11.54
N ALA A 115 -17.73 8.34 10.79
CA ALA A 115 -18.18 8.68 9.45
C ALA A 115 -19.31 9.72 9.47
N GLU A 116 -19.41 10.52 8.41
CA GLU A 116 -20.38 11.61 8.27
C GLU A 116 -21.15 11.51 6.94
N PRO A 117 -22.27 10.75 6.90
CA PRO A 117 -23.08 10.58 5.69
C PRO A 117 -23.55 11.90 5.07
N GLU A 118 -23.79 12.92 5.89
CA GLU A 118 -24.15 14.26 5.45
C GLU A 118 -23.07 14.96 4.63
N LEU A 119 -21.82 14.50 4.73
CA LEU A 119 -20.69 14.96 3.93
C LEU A 119 -20.31 13.98 2.81
N GLY A 120 -21.09 12.92 2.57
CA GLY A 120 -20.88 12.00 1.45
C GLY A 120 -20.12 10.71 1.80
N GLU A 121 -19.88 10.47 3.09
CA GLU A 121 -19.28 9.23 3.59
C GLU A 121 -20.33 8.11 3.71
N ASN A 122 -19.90 6.91 4.08
CA ASN A 122 -20.80 5.79 4.36
C ASN A 122 -21.52 6.00 5.71
N GLU A 123 -22.61 5.26 5.92
CA GLU A 123 -23.25 5.17 7.23
C GLU A 123 -22.26 4.64 8.28
N PRO A 124 -22.22 5.17 9.52
CA PRO A 124 -21.30 4.68 10.57
C PRO A 124 -21.43 3.18 10.89
N SER A 125 -22.55 2.57 10.51
CA SER A 125 -22.81 1.15 10.70
C SER A 125 -22.29 0.25 9.56
N ASP A 126 -21.85 0.84 8.45
CA ASP A 126 -21.24 0.14 7.33
C ASP A 126 -19.85 -0.38 7.75
N GLU A 127 -19.55 -1.61 7.35
CA GLU A 127 -18.24 -2.22 7.62
C GLU A 127 -17.16 -1.77 6.64
N MET A 128 -17.58 -1.30 5.46
CA MET A 128 -16.66 -0.80 4.44
C MET A 128 -16.37 0.68 4.66
N ILE A 129 -15.10 1.03 4.64
CA ILE A 129 -14.67 2.42 4.77
C ILE A 129 -15.00 3.17 3.48
N SER A 130 -15.58 4.38 3.63
CA SER A 130 -15.89 5.21 2.47
C SER A 130 -14.62 5.73 1.80
N GLN A 131 -14.59 5.70 0.48
CA GLN A 131 -13.55 6.35 -0.31
C GLN A 131 -13.59 7.89 -0.17
N TYR A 132 -14.70 8.46 0.28
CA TYR A 132 -14.85 9.90 0.50
C TYR A 132 -14.79 10.17 2.02
N PRO A 133 -13.86 10.99 2.55
CA PRO A 133 -12.75 11.68 1.90
C PRO A 133 -11.44 10.90 1.86
N LEU A 134 -11.47 9.58 2.09
CA LEU A 134 -10.27 8.75 2.23
C LEU A 134 -9.29 8.88 1.07
N GLU A 135 -9.73 8.79 -0.19
CA GLU A 135 -8.85 8.85 -1.36
C GLU A 135 -8.05 10.17 -1.41
N ASP A 136 -8.70 11.30 -1.14
CA ASP A 136 -8.03 12.60 -1.10
C ASP A 136 -7.03 12.70 0.08
N ILE A 137 -7.24 11.96 1.17
CA ILE A 137 -6.25 11.84 2.27
C ILE A 137 -5.05 11.01 1.80
N LEU A 138 -5.28 9.89 1.10
CA LEU A 138 -4.18 9.06 0.56
C LEU A 138 -3.28 9.88 -0.35
N ASP A 139 -3.89 10.64 -1.28
CA ASP A 139 -3.19 11.50 -2.23
C ASP A 139 -2.48 12.70 -1.57
N GLU A 140 -3.14 13.43 -0.67
CA GLU A 140 -2.56 14.64 -0.03
C GLU A 140 -1.36 14.30 0.84
N TYR A 141 -1.41 13.15 1.53
CA TYR A 141 -0.37 12.75 2.48
C TYR A 141 0.61 11.72 1.93
N TYR A 142 0.45 11.25 0.69
CA TYR A 142 1.29 10.21 0.08
C TYR A 142 1.37 8.94 0.93
N VAL A 143 0.20 8.48 1.39
CA VAL A 143 0.05 7.25 2.20
C VAL A 143 -0.92 6.29 1.50
N TYR A 144 -0.85 5.02 1.85
CA TYR A 144 -1.80 4.00 1.40
C TYR A 144 -2.41 3.26 2.59
N VAL A 145 -3.52 2.56 2.35
CA VAL A 145 -4.17 1.74 3.37
C VAL A 145 -3.44 0.39 3.45
N SER A 146 -2.87 0.08 4.62
CA SER A 146 -2.24 -1.22 4.88
C SER A 146 -3.16 -2.20 5.60
N ASP A 147 -4.16 -1.71 6.32
CA ASP A 147 -5.13 -2.53 7.05
C ASP A 147 -6.43 -1.74 7.26
N ASP A 148 -7.55 -2.28 6.81
CA ASP A 148 -8.88 -1.71 7.00
C ASP A 148 -9.62 -2.35 8.18
N TYR A 149 -8.97 -3.17 9.00
CA TYR A 149 -9.50 -3.78 10.22
C TYR A 149 -10.92 -4.34 10.07
N PRO A 150 -11.15 -5.29 9.15
CA PRO A 150 -12.50 -5.65 8.70
C PRO A 150 -13.36 -6.22 9.84
N GLU A 151 -12.79 -7.05 10.71
CA GLU A 151 -13.51 -7.58 11.87
C GLU A 151 -13.94 -6.46 12.84
N LYS A 152 -13.11 -5.42 12.97
CA LYS A 152 -13.39 -4.33 13.88
C LYS A 152 -14.46 -3.41 13.32
N ASN A 153 -14.35 -3.03 12.04
CA ASN A 153 -15.35 -2.23 11.32
C ASN A 153 -16.69 -2.98 11.17
N ALA A 154 -16.68 -4.31 11.07
CA ALA A 154 -17.90 -5.11 11.13
C ALA A 154 -18.58 -5.05 12.52
N SER A 155 -17.81 -4.91 13.60
CA SER A 155 -18.30 -4.98 14.98
C SER A 155 -18.70 -3.63 15.60
N ASP A 156 -17.97 -2.55 15.29
CA ASP A 156 -18.21 -1.21 15.81
C ASP A 156 -19.10 -0.45 14.82
N LYS A 157 -20.30 -0.06 15.25
CA LYS A 157 -21.30 0.61 14.41
C LYS A 157 -21.29 2.12 14.53
N VAL A 158 -20.25 2.67 15.17
CA VAL A 158 -20.06 4.09 15.39
C VAL A 158 -18.75 4.56 14.78
N ASN A 159 -17.69 3.76 14.91
CA ASN A 159 -16.36 4.15 14.46
C ASN A 159 -15.83 3.27 13.33
N SER A 160 -15.03 3.88 12.46
CA SER A 160 -14.20 3.22 11.47
C SER A 160 -12.73 3.26 11.88
N TYR A 161 -12.02 2.17 11.65
CA TYR A 161 -10.62 1.96 11.98
C TYR A 161 -9.83 1.72 10.71
N ILE A 162 -8.67 2.37 10.58
CA ILE A 162 -7.81 2.23 9.41
C ILE A 162 -6.34 2.40 9.80
N GLU A 163 -5.48 1.62 9.17
CA GLU A 163 -4.04 1.78 9.20
C GLU A 163 -3.55 2.37 7.88
N PHE A 164 -2.74 3.41 8.01
CA PHE A 164 -2.02 4.02 6.91
C PHE A 164 -0.55 3.59 6.96
N ALA A 165 0.03 3.42 5.78
CA ALA A 165 1.44 3.10 5.57
C ALA A 165 2.09 4.09 4.59
N SER A 166 3.40 4.27 4.73
CA SER A 166 4.28 4.91 3.76
C SER A 166 5.73 4.46 3.98
N GLU A 167 6.53 4.44 2.92
CA GLU A 167 7.98 4.25 3.00
C GLU A 167 8.69 5.47 3.60
N ASP A 168 8.07 6.65 3.59
CA ASP A 168 8.60 7.89 4.19
C ASP A 168 7.89 8.23 5.50
N ILE A 169 8.66 8.23 6.59
CA ILE A 169 8.16 8.62 7.92
C ILE A 169 7.61 10.06 7.94
N GLU A 170 8.11 10.98 7.10
CA GLU A 170 7.60 12.35 7.02
C GLU A 170 6.14 12.41 6.55
N ASP A 171 5.72 11.47 5.70
CA ASP A 171 4.35 11.39 5.21
C ASP A 171 3.39 10.96 6.34
N ILE A 172 3.80 9.97 7.15
CA ILE A 172 3.08 9.60 8.37
C ILE A 172 3.05 10.76 9.38
N ARG A 173 4.15 11.51 9.55
CA ARG A 173 4.18 12.70 10.43
C ARG A 173 3.19 13.77 9.98
N LYS A 174 3.11 14.05 8.68
CA LYS A 174 2.14 15.01 8.11
C LYS A 174 0.71 14.51 8.32
N LEU A 175 0.44 13.25 8.00
CA LEU A 175 -0.87 12.61 8.19
C LEU A 175 -1.34 12.73 9.63
N LEU A 176 -0.48 12.45 10.63
CA LEU A 176 -0.82 12.58 12.04
C LEU A 176 -1.24 14.00 12.46
N GLY A 177 -0.97 15.01 11.63
CA GLY A 177 -1.50 16.36 11.76
C GLY A 177 -3.03 16.46 11.67
N ILE A 178 -3.75 15.41 11.24
CA ILE A 178 -5.21 15.36 11.24
C ILE A 178 -5.83 14.90 12.57
N LEU A 179 -5.02 14.40 13.51
CA LEU A 179 -5.55 13.95 14.80
C LEU A 179 -6.26 15.09 15.54
N GLY A 180 -7.47 14.82 16.01
CA GLY A 180 -8.33 15.79 16.70
C GLY A 180 -8.98 16.84 15.78
N LYS A 181 -8.79 16.73 14.46
CA LYS A 181 -9.40 17.61 13.45
C LYS A 181 -10.62 16.97 12.82
N HIS A 182 -11.37 17.78 12.09
CA HIS A 182 -12.44 17.38 11.21
C HIS A 182 -11.92 17.39 9.76
N VAL A 183 -12.01 16.24 9.09
CA VAL A 183 -11.53 16.07 7.72
C VAL A 183 -12.68 15.68 6.82
N TYR A 184 -12.89 16.44 5.74
CA TYR A 184 -13.99 16.23 4.81
C TYR A 184 -13.71 16.93 3.49
N ASN A 185 -14.34 16.47 2.42
CA ASN A 185 -14.25 17.12 1.13
C ASN A 185 -15.40 18.12 0.94
N LYS A 186 -15.07 19.27 0.35
CA LYS A 186 -16.02 20.36 0.11
C LYS A 186 -15.98 20.83 -1.34
N PRO A 187 -17.13 20.93 -2.02
CA PRO A 187 -17.19 21.55 -3.35
C PRO A 187 -16.80 23.04 -3.29
N GLU A 188 -15.84 23.43 -4.12
CA GLU A 188 -15.38 24.81 -4.33
C GLU A 188 -15.28 25.10 -5.83
N GLY A 189 -16.38 25.62 -6.39
CA GLY A 189 -16.50 25.84 -7.84
C GLY A 189 -16.68 24.51 -8.58
N GLU A 190 -15.78 24.24 -9.54
CA GLU A 190 -15.75 22.98 -10.30
C GLU A 190 -14.85 21.90 -9.64
N TYR A 191 -14.22 22.24 -8.51
CA TYR A 191 -13.31 21.35 -7.80
C TYR A 191 -13.93 20.86 -6.50
N VAL A 192 -13.46 19.71 -6.03
CA VAL A 192 -13.67 19.21 -4.68
C VAL A 192 -12.34 19.36 -3.96
N MET A 193 -12.35 19.98 -2.78
CA MET A 193 -11.15 20.25 -2.00
C MET A 193 -11.23 19.52 -0.66
N LEU A 194 -10.15 18.82 -0.29
CA LEU A 194 -9.99 18.29 1.07
C LEU A 194 -9.85 19.46 2.06
N LYS A 195 -10.69 19.44 3.10
CA LYS A 195 -10.66 20.39 4.22
C LYS A 195 -10.23 19.67 5.48
N VAL A 196 -9.38 20.33 6.24
CA VAL A 196 -8.79 19.85 7.49
C VAL A 196 -8.91 20.99 8.51
N GLU A 197 -9.87 20.88 9.43
CA GLU A 197 -10.27 21.96 10.36
C GLU A 197 -10.08 21.59 11.84
#